data_AF-A0A0M8X7Q9-F1
#
_entry.id   AF-A0A0M8X7Q9-F1
#
_cell.length_a   1.000
_cell.length_b   1.000
_cell.length_c   1.000
_cell.angle_alpha   90.00
_cell.angle_beta   90.00
_cell.angle_gamma   90.00
#
_symmetry.space_group_name_H-M   'P 1'
#
loop_
_entity.id
_entity.type
_entity.pdbx_description
1 polymer ?
#
loop_
_entity_poly.entity_id
_entity_poly.type
_entity_poly.pdbx_seq_one_letter_code
_entity_poly.pdbx_strand_id
1 'polypeptide(L)'
;MPGRVKVGEDPGVTQTQPPLGPADRHGSVRRSGAGRAVAVLVLVALAALIPLLGPSAALHGTGEAEAPGAGGTALLRTVLFAALCIPVGELFVNRLARSSPGTQSPRPALPRSWSPLAAGAGFLAALGLAAVVATGNLLPGAGADIDLGGLYASRDGKLALLEVNAFLVAGLCAASRRPVAQVWPLAAVVVAEALRAHPATEHTALTGTGLTLVHLTCAALWAGGLLHALRVLRLWSGRRDPAAGAALLGLYARVAVVLLAAITATGVCSSLRRMPPETILGQLTGTAYGRALLAKVLLVAVAAALAVWARRRLRRAADPLTACAPARAEVGALGLAVAVSGVLTALPLPIRW
;
A
#
# COMPACT_ATOMS: atom_id res chain seq x y z
N MET A 1 73.98 -25.01 -48.81
CA MET A 1 74.54 -23.65 -48.67
C MET A 1 74.55 -23.25 -47.19
N PRO A 2 75.64 -22.66 -46.69
CA PRO A 2 75.77 -22.08 -45.34
C PRO A 2 74.99 -20.74 -45.29
N GLY A 3 74.60 -20.11 -44.18
CA GLY A 3 75.16 -20.04 -42.83
C GLY A 3 75.86 -18.69 -42.63
N ARG A 4 75.21 -17.70 -41.99
CA ARG A 4 75.72 -16.84 -40.88
C ARG A 4 75.00 -15.50 -40.72
N VAL A 5 74.73 -15.23 -39.45
CA VAL A 5 74.37 -13.98 -38.79
C VAL A 5 75.49 -12.93 -38.90
N LYS A 6 75.12 -11.65 -39.00
CA LYS A 6 75.89 -10.55 -38.39
C LYS A 6 74.97 -9.59 -37.64
N VAL A 7 75.31 -9.44 -36.37
CA VAL A 7 74.85 -8.48 -35.37
C VAL A 7 75.47 -7.12 -35.70
N GLY A 8 74.69 -6.05 -35.51
CA GLY A 8 75.16 -4.68 -35.41
C GLY A 8 74.38 -3.98 -34.29
N GLU A 9 74.99 -3.87 -33.13
CA GLU A 9 74.62 -2.93 -32.07
C GLU A 9 75.07 -1.53 -32.47
N ASP A 10 74.26 -0.53 -32.13
CA ASP A 10 74.74 0.83 -31.86
C ASP A 10 73.97 1.39 -30.64
N PRO A 11 74.63 2.14 -29.74
CA PRO A 11 74.18 2.35 -28.37
C PRO A 11 73.49 3.70 -28.13
N GLY A 12 72.75 3.77 -27.03
CA GLY A 12 72.45 5.02 -26.34
C GLY A 12 71.04 5.55 -26.57
N VAL A 13 70.18 5.41 -25.56
CA VAL A 13 69.67 6.54 -24.76
C VAL A 13 69.04 5.96 -23.51
N THR A 14 69.65 6.26 -22.38
CA THR A 14 69.09 6.10 -21.03
C THR A 14 67.98 7.14 -20.85
N GLN A 15 66.72 6.72 -20.74
CA GLN A 15 65.69 7.55 -20.11
C GLN A 15 65.12 6.82 -18.90
N THR A 16 65.64 7.23 -17.74
CA THR A 16 65.10 7.00 -16.40
C THR A 16 63.70 7.59 -16.29
N GLN A 17 62.68 6.75 -16.19
CA GLN A 17 61.31 7.15 -15.88
C GLN A 17 61.15 7.29 -14.34
N PRO A 18 60.67 8.43 -13.83
CA PRO A 18 60.47 8.62 -12.39
C PRO A 18 59.23 7.87 -11.87
N PRO A 19 59.17 7.58 -10.55
CA PRO A 19 58.22 6.62 -9.98
C PRO A 19 56.78 7.14 -9.93
N LEU A 20 55.83 6.24 -10.23
CA LEU A 20 54.40 6.42 -10.04
C LEU A 20 54.09 6.69 -8.55
N GLY A 21 53.60 7.89 -8.27
CA GLY A 21 53.09 8.28 -6.95
C GLY A 21 51.84 7.48 -6.55
N PRO A 22 51.61 7.30 -5.23
CA PRO A 22 50.63 6.36 -4.70
C PRO A 22 49.19 6.90 -4.79
N ALA A 23 48.34 6.09 -5.42
CA ALA A 23 46.93 5.82 -5.07
C ALA A 23 46.13 6.90 -4.30
N ASP A 24 45.44 7.77 -5.04
CA ASP A 24 44.20 8.39 -4.53
C ASP A 24 43.06 7.37 -4.53
N ARG A 25 43.00 6.61 -3.44
CA ARG A 25 41.87 5.74 -3.12
C ARG A 25 40.65 6.59 -2.80
N HIS A 26 39.72 6.65 -3.74
CA HIS A 26 38.28 6.52 -3.56
C HIS A 26 37.75 6.79 -2.13
N GLY A 27 37.51 8.06 -1.84
CA GLY A 27 36.62 8.49 -0.76
C GLY A 27 35.17 8.61 -1.24
N SER A 28 34.60 7.58 -1.89
CA SER A 28 33.17 7.61 -2.25
C SER A 28 32.31 7.37 -1.01
N VAL A 29 31.95 8.47 -0.36
CA VAL A 29 30.83 8.72 0.54
C VAL A 29 29.90 7.51 0.77
N ARG A 30 30.13 6.77 1.87
CA ARG A 30 29.25 5.73 2.44
C ARG A 30 27.93 6.27 3.04
N ARG A 31 27.50 7.50 2.74
CA ARG A 31 26.34 8.17 3.40
C ARG A 31 24.96 7.70 2.92
N SER A 32 24.85 6.86 1.88
CA SER A 32 23.52 6.52 1.31
C SER A 32 22.71 5.49 2.12
N GLY A 33 23.35 4.70 2.99
CA GLY A 33 22.68 3.66 3.79
C GLY A 33 21.89 4.20 4.97
N ALA A 34 22.50 5.11 5.75
CA ALA A 34 21.89 5.66 6.97
C ALA A 34 20.61 6.46 6.67
N GLY A 35 20.62 7.30 5.63
CA GLY A 35 19.44 8.09 5.25
C GLY A 35 18.24 7.23 4.82
N ARG A 36 18.48 6.10 4.14
CA ARG A 36 17.41 5.15 3.79
C ARG A 36 16.86 4.43 5.00
N ALA A 37 17.73 4.01 5.92
CA ALA A 37 17.30 3.34 7.16
C ALA A 37 16.44 4.29 8.02
N VAL A 38 16.88 5.54 8.20
CA VAL A 38 16.11 6.57 8.91
C VAL A 38 14.76 6.82 8.23
N ALA A 39 14.73 6.96 6.91
CA ALA A 39 13.46 7.16 6.19
C ALA A 39 12.50 5.98 6.36
N VAL A 40 12.99 4.74 6.32
CA VAL A 40 12.17 3.54 6.58
C VAL A 40 11.66 3.55 8.03
N LEU A 41 12.51 3.85 9.01
CA LEU A 41 12.10 3.94 10.41
C LEU A 41 11.02 5.00 10.63
N VAL A 42 11.17 6.18 10.03
CA VAL A 42 10.16 7.24 10.09
C VAL A 42 8.84 6.77 9.47
N LEU A 43 8.88 6.12 8.31
CA LEU A 43 7.66 5.61 7.67
C LEU A 43 6.97 4.52 8.51
N VAL A 44 7.74 3.61 9.11
CA VAL A 44 7.21 2.57 10.01
C VAL A 44 6.62 3.20 11.27
N ALA A 45 7.32 4.17 11.87
CA ALA A 45 6.82 4.91 13.02
C ALA A 45 5.53 5.64 12.70
N LEU A 46 5.44 6.35 11.57
CA LEU A 46 4.22 7.00 11.13
C LEU A 46 3.09 6.00 10.87
N ALA A 47 3.38 4.87 10.23
CA ALA A 47 2.39 3.81 9.97
C ALA A 47 1.83 3.18 11.25
N ALA A 48 2.58 3.21 12.36
CA ALA A 48 2.11 2.74 13.68
C ALA A 48 1.45 3.84 14.51
N LEU A 49 2.07 5.03 14.57
CA LEU A 49 1.62 6.15 15.41
C LEU A 49 0.33 6.78 14.89
N ILE A 50 0.15 6.90 13.57
CA ILE A 50 -1.07 7.50 13.00
C ILE A 50 -2.30 6.69 13.41
N PRO A 51 -2.33 5.34 13.28
CA PRO A 51 -3.48 4.58 13.76
C PRO A 51 -3.62 4.55 15.29
N LEU A 52 -2.51 4.46 16.03
CA LEU A 52 -2.55 4.37 17.50
C LEU A 52 -3.04 5.66 18.16
N LEU A 53 -2.58 6.82 17.68
CA LEU A 53 -2.88 8.12 18.26
C LEU A 53 -3.95 8.90 17.48
N GLY A 54 -4.27 8.44 16.26
CA GLY A 54 -5.22 9.07 15.36
C GLY A 54 -6.62 9.24 15.95
N PRO A 55 -7.23 8.20 16.56
CA PRO A 55 -8.53 8.33 17.19
C PRO A 55 -8.54 9.41 18.28
N SER A 56 -7.63 9.35 19.26
CA SER A 56 -7.56 10.33 20.35
C SER A 56 -7.29 11.75 19.84
N ALA A 57 -6.39 11.91 18.85
CA ALA A 57 -6.14 13.21 18.22
C ALA A 57 -7.37 13.75 17.46
N ALA A 58 -8.09 12.88 16.76
CA ALA A 58 -9.31 13.22 16.04
C ALA A 58 -10.49 13.48 16.97
N LEU A 59 -10.50 12.99 18.21
CA LEU A 59 -11.54 13.26 19.21
C LEU A 59 -11.26 14.53 20.03
N HIS A 60 -10.00 14.97 20.12
CA HIS A 60 -9.60 16.08 20.96
C HIS A 60 -10.40 17.38 20.68
N GLY A 61 -11.10 17.88 21.70
CA GLY A 61 -11.90 19.11 21.62
C GLY A 61 -13.26 18.97 20.91
N THR A 62 -13.72 17.75 20.58
CA THR A 62 -15.05 17.52 19.96
C THR A 62 -16.16 17.24 20.99
N GLY A 63 -15.79 16.80 22.20
CA GLY A 63 -16.75 16.31 23.19
C GLY A 63 -17.27 14.88 22.93
N GLU A 64 -16.82 14.22 21.86
CA GLU A 64 -17.16 12.83 21.56
C GLU A 64 -16.34 11.85 22.41
N ALA A 65 -16.98 10.77 22.87
CA ALA A 65 -16.33 9.75 23.70
C ALA A 65 -15.46 8.79 22.85
N GLU A 66 -14.27 8.48 23.34
CA GLU A 66 -13.42 7.46 22.74
C GLU A 66 -13.93 6.06 23.08
N ALA A 67 -14.09 5.21 22.06
CA ALA A 67 -14.38 3.80 22.28
C ALA A 67 -13.15 3.12 22.91
N PRO A 68 -13.34 2.23 23.91
CA PRO A 68 -12.24 1.46 24.47
C PRO A 68 -11.42 0.76 23.39
N GLY A 69 -10.09 0.93 23.43
CA GLY A 69 -9.19 0.30 22.47
C GLY A 69 -9.30 0.80 21.02
N ALA A 70 -9.85 1.98 20.77
CA ALA A 70 -9.96 2.58 19.43
C ALA A 70 -8.61 2.64 18.70
N GLY A 71 -7.53 3.06 19.37
CA GLY A 71 -6.18 3.09 18.79
C GLY A 71 -5.66 1.72 18.35
N GLY A 72 -5.84 0.69 19.18
CA GLY A 72 -5.46 -0.69 18.84
C GLY A 72 -6.27 -1.24 17.66
N THR A 73 -7.58 -1.00 17.66
CA THR A 73 -8.47 -1.39 16.56
C THR A 73 -8.10 -0.68 15.25
N ALA A 74 -7.82 0.63 15.31
CA ALA A 74 -7.38 1.41 14.15
C ALA A 74 -6.05 0.88 13.58
N LEU A 75 -5.10 0.49 14.43
CA LEU A 75 -3.84 -0.11 14.01
C LEU A 75 -4.08 -1.45 13.30
N LEU A 76 -4.86 -2.35 13.89
CA LEU A 76 -5.17 -3.64 13.29
C LEU A 76 -5.90 -3.48 11.94
N ARG A 77 -6.86 -2.56 11.85
CA ARG A 77 -7.55 -2.22 10.58
C ARG A 77 -6.57 -1.68 9.54
N THR A 78 -5.65 -0.83 9.95
CA THR A 78 -4.61 -0.31 9.05
C THR A 78 -3.73 -1.42 8.49
N VAL A 79 -3.28 -2.35 9.35
CA VAL A 79 -2.50 -3.51 8.93
C VAL A 79 -3.32 -4.40 7.99
N LEU A 80 -4.59 -4.67 8.31
CA LEU A 80 -5.49 -5.47 7.48
C LEU A 80 -5.64 -4.87 6.06
N PHE A 81 -5.94 -3.57 5.97
CA PHE A 81 -6.08 -2.91 4.67
C PHE A 81 -4.77 -2.84 3.89
N ALA A 82 -3.64 -2.58 4.56
CA ALA A 82 -2.32 -2.60 3.93
C ALA A 82 -1.94 -4.00 3.43
N ALA A 83 -2.22 -5.03 4.22
CA ALA A 83 -2.02 -6.43 3.88
C ALA A 83 -2.86 -6.87 2.67
N LEU A 84 -4.08 -6.35 2.53
CA LEU A 84 -4.93 -6.56 1.36
C LEU A 84 -4.38 -5.89 0.08
N CYS A 85 -3.85 -4.67 0.20
CA CYS A 85 -3.34 -3.90 -0.95
C CYS A 85 -2.22 -4.64 -1.68
N ILE A 86 -1.30 -5.27 -0.95
CA ILE A 86 -0.10 -5.91 -1.53
C ILE A 86 -0.46 -7.01 -2.56
N PRO A 87 -1.14 -8.11 -2.19
CA PRO A 87 -1.42 -9.20 -3.12
C PRO A 87 -2.40 -8.81 -4.22
N VAL A 88 -3.37 -7.91 -3.93
CA VAL A 88 -4.27 -7.34 -4.96
C VAL A 88 -3.47 -6.58 -6.01
N GLY A 89 -2.52 -5.75 -5.58
CA GLY A 89 -1.60 -5.02 -6.45
C GLY A 89 -0.70 -5.93 -7.29
N GLU A 90 -0.14 -6.98 -6.66
CA GLU A 90 0.70 -7.96 -7.36
C GLU A 90 -0.09 -8.66 -8.48
N LEU A 91 -1.28 -9.19 -8.18
CA LEU A 91 -2.13 -9.84 -9.18
C LEU A 91 -2.50 -8.90 -10.33
N PHE A 92 -2.93 -7.69 -9.99
CA PHE A 92 -3.39 -6.69 -10.93
C PHE A 92 -2.29 -6.30 -11.92
N VAL A 93 -1.13 -5.90 -11.41
CA VAL A 93 -0.03 -5.44 -12.25
C VAL A 93 0.66 -6.60 -12.97
N ASN A 94 0.73 -7.80 -12.39
CA ASN A 94 1.22 -8.98 -13.11
C ASN A 94 0.31 -9.36 -14.30
N ARG A 95 -1.01 -9.10 -14.20
CA ARG A 95 -1.94 -9.26 -15.34
C ARG A 95 -1.70 -8.19 -16.40
N LEU A 96 -1.51 -6.93 -16.01
CA LEU A 96 -1.18 -5.84 -16.94
C LEU A 96 0.15 -6.09 -17.66
N ALA A 97 1.19 -6.50 -16.93
CA ALA A 97 2.51 -6.78 -17.48
C ALA A 97 2.47 -7.90 -18.53
N ARG A 98 1.68 -8.95 -18.30
CA ARG A 98 1.46 -10.03 -19.28
C ARG A 98 0.68 -9.60 -20.51
N SER A 99 -0.13 -8.54 -20.40
CA SER A 99 -0.96 -8.03 -21.50
C SER A 99 -0.27 -6.89 -22.26
N SER A 100 0.95 -6.51 -21.88
CA SER A 100 1.67 -5.38 -22.46
C SER A 100 2.32 -5.76 -23.80
N PRO A 101 1.96 -5.10 -24.92
CA PRO A 101 2.67 -5.26 -26.19
C PRO A 101 4.11 -4.75 -26.01
N GLY A 102 5.11 -5.54 -26.43
CA GLY A 102 6.52 -5.11 -26.44
C GLY A 102 7.45 -5.80 -25.45
N THR A 103 6.98 -6.78 -24.67
CA THR A 103 7.91 -7.65 -23.94
C THR A 103 8.52 -8.66 -24.92
N GLN A 104 9.84 -8.59 -25.12
CA GLN A 104 10.57 -9.52 -26.01
C GLN A 104 10.61 -10.96 -25.47
N SER A 105 10.27 -11.16 -24.20
CA SER A 105 10.22 -12.47 -23.54
C SER A 105 8.78 -12.98 -23.38
N PRO A 106 8.49 -14.26 -23.68
CA PRO A 106 7.16 -14.88 -23.49
C PRO A 106 6.61 -14.80 -22.06
N ARG A 107 7.50 -14.59 -21.07
CA ARG A 107 7.13 -14.34 -19.67
C ARG A 107 7.94 -13.16 -19.12
N PRO A 108 7.30 -12.06 -18.69
CA PRO A 108 8.02 -10.95 -18.08
C PRO A 108 8.68 -11.40 -16.78
N ALA A 109 9.92 -10.95 -16.54
CA ALA A 109 10.56 -11.13 -15.24
C ALA A 109 9.80 -10.32 -14.18
N LEU A 110 9.40 -10.95 -13.07
CA LEU A 110 8.64 -10.32 -12.01
C LEU A 110 9.47 -10.25 -10.71
N PRO A 111 9.26 -9.22 -9.86
CA PRO A 111 9.92 -9.15 -8.57
C PRO A 111 9.43 -10.26 -7.63
N ARG A 112 10.24 -10.59 -6.63
CA ARG A 112 9.90 -11.60 -5.60
C ARG A 112 8.58 -11.22 -4.91
N SER A 113 7.64 -12.14 -4.81
CA SER A 113 6.32 -11.86 -4.22
C SER A 113 6.44 -11.47 -2.75
N TRP A 114 5.68 -10.44 -2.35
CA TRP A 114 5.45 -10.06 -0.95
C TRP A 114 4.10 -10.57 -0.44
N SER A 115 3.30 -11.22 -1.29
CA SER A 115 1.95 -11.71 -0.98
C SER A 115 1.91 -12.65 0.25
N PRO A 116 2.81 -13.64 0.43
CA PRO A 116 2.76 -14.50 1.61
C PRO A 116 3.03 -13.76 2.93
N LEU A 117 3.97 -12.81 2.93
CA LEU A 117 4.28 -11.99 4.11
C LEU A 117 3.12 -11.05 4.43
N ALA A 118 2.54 -10.41 3.41
CA ALA A 118 1.37 -9.57 3.57
C ALA A 118 0.16 -10.35 4.09
N ALA A 119 -0.08 -11.55 3.56
CA ALA A 119 -1.13 -12.43 4.02
C ALA A 119 -0.93 -12.86 5.48
N GLY A 120 0.31 -13.14 5.91
CA GLY A 120 0.63 -13.40 7.30
C GLY A 120 0.34 -12.20 8.22
N ALA A 121 0.70 -10.99 7.81
CA ALA A 121 0.36 -9.77 8.55
C ALA A 121 -1.15 -9.53 8.62
N GLY A 122 -1.88 -9.74 7.52
CA GLY A 122 -3.34 -9.67 7.46
C GLY A 122 -4.02 -10.72 8.34
N PHE A 123 -3.50 -11.95 8.36
CA PHE A 123 -3.96 -13.02 9.24
C PHE A 123 -3.83 -12.63 10.72
N LEU A 124 -2.65 -12.13 11.14
CA LEU A 124 -2.43 -11.69 12.52
C LEU A 124 -3.33 -10.49 12.90
N ALA A 125 -3.51 -9.55 11.98
CA ALA A 125 -4.39 -8.41 12.19
C ALA A 125 -5.87 -8.82 12.32
N ALA A 126 -6.34 -9.71 11.44
CA ALA A 126 -7.69 -10.26 11.49
C ALA A 126 -7.91 -11.09 12.77
N LEU A 127 -6.90 -11.84 13.22
CA LEU A 127 -6.96 -12.60 14.47
C LEU A 127 -7.05 -11.66 15.67
N GLY A 128 -6.27 -10.58 15.69
CA GLY A 128 -6.38 -9.53 16.70
C GLY A 128 -7.76 -8.86 16.71
N LEU A 129 -8.34 -8.57 15.54
CA LEU A 129 -9.69 -8.02 15.43
C LEU A 129 -10.77 -9.00 15.91
N ALA A 130 -10.63 -10.29 15.60
CA ALA A 130 -11.51 -11.33 16.12
C ALA A 130 -11.42 -11.45 17.64
N ALA A 131 -10.21 -11.33 18.20
CA ALA A 131 -10.01 -11.30 19.66
C ALA A 131 -10.68 -10.08 20.31
N VAL A 132 -10.58 -8.90 19.70
CA VAL A 132 -11.28 -7.68 20.17
C VAL A 132 -12.80 -7.89 20.16
N VAL A 133 -13.35 -8.55 19.15
CA VAL A 133 -14.78 -8.89 19.12
C VAL A 133 -15.14 -9.88 20.24
N ALA A 134 -14.31 -10.90 20.47
CA ALA A 134 -14.53 -11.92 21.50
C ALA A 134 -14.44 -11.38 22.94
N THR A 135 -13.76 -10.25 23.15
CA THR A 135 -13.65 -9.56 24.46
C THR A 135 -14.65 -8.41 24.62
N GLY A 136 -15.68 -8.33 23.77
CA GLY A 136 -16.70 -7.29 23.86
C GLY A 136 -16.19 -5.89 23.46
N ASN A 137 -15.25 -5.81 22.51
CA ASN A 137 -14.56 -4.60 22.07
C ASN A 137 -13.62 -3.95 23.12
N LEU A 138 -13.13 -4.72 24.09
CA LEU A 138 -12.10 -4.30 25.03
C LEU A 138 -10.71 -4.84 24.61
N LEU A 139 -9.64 -4.08 24.83
CA LEU A 139 -8.26 -4.59 24.66
C LEU A 139 -8.03 -5.75 25.65
N PRO A 140 -7.37 -6.85 25.22
CA PRO A 140 -7.09 -8.00 26.07
C PRO A 140 -6.08 -7.62 27.16
N GLY A 141 -6.60 -7.18 28.30
CA GLY A 141 -5.84 -6.86 29.50
C GLY A 141 -6.71 -7.20 30.70
N ALA A 142 -6.34 -8.29 31.39
CA ALA A 142 -7.04 -8.92 32.52
C ALA A 142 -8.26 -9.77 32.14
N GLY A 143 -8.04 -11.09 32.06
CA GLY A 143 -8.97 -12.16 32.46
C GLY A 143 -10.44 -12.14 32.04
N ALA A 144 -10.87 -11.25 31.15
CA ALA A 144 -12.22 -11.19 30.65
C ALA A 144 -12.51 -12.53 29.97
N ASP A 145 -13.56 -13.22 30.43
CA ASP A 145 -14.04 -14.46 29.84
C ASP A 145 -14.13 -14.28 28.33
N ILE A 146 -13.21 -14.92 27.60
CA ILE A 146 -13.19 -14.88 26.15
C ILE A 146 -14.47 -15.59 25.70
N ASP A 147 -15.45 -14.82 25.24
CA ASP A 147 -16.72 -15.38 24.78
C ASP A 147 -16.56 -15.93 23.36
N LEU A 148 -15.92 -17.10 23.27
CA LEU A 148 -15.80 -17.85 22.02
C LEU A 148 -17.19 -18.21 21.47
N GLY A 149 -18.18 -18.43 22.34
CA GLY A 149 -19.56 -18.67 21.94
C GLY A 149 -20.16 -17.48 21.20
N GLY A 150 -20.01 -16.28 21.75
CA GLY A 150 -20.41 -15.01 21.16
C GLY A 150 -19.69 -14.69 19.84
N LEU A 151 -18.42 -15.11 19.70
CA LEU A 151 -17.68 -14.98 18.44
C LEU A 151 -18.31 -15.81 17.31
N TYR A 152 -18.72 -17.05 17.59
CA TYR A 152 -19.38 -17.90 16.59
C TYR A 152 -20.88 -17.59 16.42
N ALA A 153 -21.53 -17.02 17.43
CA ALA A 153 -22.94 -16.67 17.37
C ALA A 153 -23.18 -15.36 16.60
N SER A 154 -22.32 -14.36 16.81
CA SER A 154 -22.47 -13.02 16.24
C SER A 154 -22.12 -12.95 14.76
N ARG A 155 -22.79 -12.06 14.02
CA ARG A 155 -22.48 -11.77 12.61
C ARG A 155 -21.07 -11.23 12.45
N ASP A 156 -20.69 -10.29 13.31
CA ASP A 156 -19.38 -9.63 13.23
C ASP A 156 -18.24 -10.59 13.57
N GLY A 157 -18.45 -11.51 14.52
CA GLY A 157 -17.49 -12.57 14.82
C GLY A 157 -17.33 -13.57 13.67
N LYS A 158 -18.44 -13.99 13.02
CA LYS A 158 -18.38 -14.82 11.81
C LYS A 158 -17.62 -14.15 10.66
N LEU A 159 -17.84 -12.85 10.44
CA LEU A 159 -17.12 -12.09 9.41
C LEU A 159 -15.63 -11.95 9.74
N ALA A 160 -15.28 -11.70 11.01
CA ALA A 160 -13.88 -11.65 11.44
C ALA A 160 -13.18 -13.01 11.26
N LEU A 161 -13.86 -14.13 11.61
CA LEU A 161 -13.34 -15.48 11.36
C LEU A 161 -13.18 -15.77 9.86
N LEU A 162 -14.11 -15.30 9.02
CA LEU A 162 -13.98 -15.39 7.57
C LEU A 162 -12.73 -14.66 7.07
N GLU A 163 -12.46 -13.44 7.55
CA GLU A 163 -11.26 -12.68 7.21
C GLU A 163 -9.97 -13.41 7.64
N VAL A 164 -9.94 -13.97 8.86
CA VAL A 164 -8.82 -14.78 9.36
C VAL A 164 -8.53 -15.95 8.42
N ASN A 165 -9.54 -16.76 8.12
CA ASN A 165 -9.38 -17.91 7.24
C ASN A 165 -9.02 -17.51 5.82
N ALA A 166 -9.61 -16.42 5.31
CA ALA A 166 -9.33 -15.93 3.98
C ALA A 166 -7.88 -15.46 3.83
N PHE A 167 -7.32 -14.73 4.80
CA PHE A 167 -5.90 -14.35 4.75
C PHE A 167 -4.96 -15.56 4.82
N LEU A 168 -5.28 -16.55 5.66
CA LEU A 168 -4.52 -17.80 5.72
C LEU A 168 -4.51 -18.51 4.35
N VAL A 169 -5.69 -18.71 3.75
CA VAL A 169 -5.83 -19.35 2.44
C VAL A 169 -5.14 -18.52 1.35
N ALA A 170 -5.23 -17.18 1.40
CA ALA A 170 -4.52 -16.31 0.46
C ALA A 170 -3.00 -16.51 0.54
N GLY A 171 -2.43 -16.61 1.75
CA GLY A 171 -1.01 -16.88 1.95
C GLY A 171 -0.57 -18.25 1.40
N LEU A 172 -1.37 -19.29 1.65
CA LEU A 172 -1.14 -20.63 1.10
C LEU A 172 -1.24 -20.63 -0.44
N CYS A 173 -2.24 -19.97 -1.01
CA CYS A 173 -2.37 -19.80 -2.46
C CYS A 173 -1.17 -19.06 -3.05
N ALA A 174 -0.71 -17.98 -2.41
CA ALA A 174 0.44 -17.20 -2.85
C ALA A 174 1.76 -18.01 -2.83
N ALA A 175 1.91 -18.94 -1.89
CA ALA A 175 3.04 -19.86 -1.81
C ALA A 175 2.91 -21.09 -2.75
N SER A 176 1.73 -21.33 -3.31
CA SER A 176 1.45 -22.49 -4.16
C SER A 176 1.92 -22.32 -5.62
N ARG A 177 1.79 -23.40 -6.41
CA ARG A 177 2.02 -23.36 -7.86
C ARG A 177 0.98 -22.55 -8.66
N ARG A 178 -0.14 -22.16 -8.04
CA ARG A 178 -1.25 -21.41 -8.68
C ARG A 178 -1.58 -20.13 -7.90
N PRO A 179 -0.69 -19.13 -7.89
CA PRO A 179 -0.88 -17.90 -7.10
C PRO A 179 -2.11 -17.10 -7.53
N VAL A 180 -2.64 -17.29 -8.74
CA VAL A 180 -3.89 -16.64 -9.20
C VAL A 180 -5.10 -17.07 -8.37
N ALA A 181 -5.06 -18.26 -7.74
CA ALA A 181 -6.15 -18.74 -6.88
C ALA A 181 -6.42 -17.81 -5.68
N GLN A 182 -5.45 -16.97 -5.27
CA GLN A 182 -5.63 -16.02 -4.19
C GLN A 182 -6.72 -14.95 -4.46
N VAL A 183 -7.19 -14.80 -5.70
CA VAL A 183 -8.30 -13.88 -6.03
C VAL A 183 -9.54 -14.18 -5.18
N TRP A 184 -9.86 -15.46 -4.96
CA TRP A 184 -11.04 -15.88 -4.22
C TRP A 184 -10.99 -15.51 -2.72
N PRO A 185 -9.96 -15.90 -1.95
CA PRO A 185 -9.87 -15.48 -0.56
C PRO A 185 -9.74 -13.96 -0.41
N LEU A 186 -9.04 -13.25 -1.30
CA LEU A 186 -8.96 -11.78 -1.22
C LEU A 186 -10.32 -11.13 -1.49
N ALA A 187 -11.11 -11.65 -2.42
CA ALA A 187 -12.48 -11.20 -2.63
C ALA A 187 -13.35 -11.45 -1.40
N ALA A 188 -13.18 -12.58 -0.72
CA ALA A 188 -13.88 -12.87 0.54
C ALA A 188 -13.54 -11.85 1.64
N VAL A 189 -12.27 -11.45 1.78
CA VAL A 189 -11.87 -10.36 2.72
C VAL A 189 -12.57 -9.05 2.38
N VAL A 190 -12.60 -8.65 1.10
CA VAL A 190 -13.25 -7.41 0.67
C VAL A 190 -14.76 -7.43 0.96
N VAL A 191 -15.43 -8.55 0.67
CA VAL A 191 -16.85 -8.73 0.95
C VAL A 191 -17.13 -8.72 2.44
N ALA A 192 -16.31 -9.41 3.23
CA ALA A 192 -16.45 -9.46 4.69
C ALA A 192 -16.32 -8.06 5.31
N GLU A 193 -15.29 -7.31 4.93
CA GLU A 193 -15.09 -5.93 5.39
C GLU A 193 -16.24 -5.00 4.97
N ALA A 194 -16.74 -5.14 3.73
CA ALA A 194 -17.86 -4.34 3.25
C ALA A 194 -19.18 -4.63 3.99
N LEU A 195 -19.41 -5.89 4.37
CA LEU A 195 -20.55 -6.31 5.18
C LEU A 195 -20.39 -5.87 6.64
N ARG A 196 -19.17 -5.89 7.17
CA ARG A 196 -18.86 -5.48 8.54
C ARG A 196 -18.97 -3.98 8.75
N ALA A 197 -18.65 -3.19 7.72
CA ALA A 197 -18.78 -1.72 7.75
C ALA A 197 -20.23 -1.21 7.82
N HIS A 198 -21.21 -2.07 7.53
CA HIS A 198 -22.63 -1.72 7.43
C HIS A 198 -23.50 -2.81 8.08
N PRO A 199 -23.80 -2.68 9.39
CA PRO A 199 -24.69 -3.58 10.11
C PRO A 199 -26.08 -3.62 9.49
N ALA A 200 -26.78 -4.76 9.59
CA ALA A 200 -28.12 -4.95 9.02
C ALA A 200 -29.18 -4.02 9.63
N THR A 201 -28.88 -3.41 10.79
CA THR A 201 -29.73 -2.42 11.46
C THR A 201 -29.66 -1.03 10.84
N GLU A 202 -28.68 -0.76 9.96
CA GLU A 202 -28.60 0.51 9.21
C GLU A 202 -29.67 0.56 8.11
N HIS A 203 -30.44 1.66 8.05
CA HIS A 203 -31.53 1.86 7.08
C HIS A 203 -31.11 1.66 5.61
N THR A 204 -29.84 1.89 5.28
CA THR A 204 -29.29 1.78 3.92
C THR A 204 -28.10 0.83 3.83
N ALA A 205 -28.10 -0.24 4.64
CA ALA A 205 -26.97 -1.17 4.78
C ALA A 205 -26.47 -1.72 3.43
N LEU A 206 -27.37 -2.17 2.54
CA LEU A 206 -26.99 -2.75 1.24
C LEU A 206 -26.25 -1.75 0.34
N THR A 207 -26.76 -0.52 0.26
CA THR A 207 -26.11 0.56 -0.50
C THR A 207 -24.74 0.90 0.11
N GLY A 208 -24.65 0.94 1.44
CA GLY A 208 -23.38 1.15 2.13
C GLY A 208 -22.35 0.05 1.86
N THR A 209 -22.77 -1.21 1.97
CA THR A 209 -21.93 -2.37 1.63
C THR A 209 -21.45 -2.30 0.18
N GLY A 210 -22.35 -2.04 -0.77
CA GLY A 210 -22.00 -1.92 -2.18
C GLY A 210 -20.97 -0.82 -2.44
N LEU A 211 -21.17 0.37 -1.85
CA LEU A 211 -20.23 1.48 -1.96
C LEU A 211 -18.88 1.14 -1.33
N THR A 212 -18.86 0.51 -0.16
CA THR A 212 -17.62 0.10 0.53
C THR A 212 -16.87 -0.97 -0.26
N LEU A 213 -17.58 -1.96 -0.82
CA LEU A 213 -17.00 -3.01 -1.65
C LEU A 213 -16.23 -2.41 -2.84
N VAL A 214 -16.89 -1.52 -3.59
CA VAL A 214 -16.28 -0.85 -4.74
C VAL A 214 -15.13 0.06 -4.30
N HIS A 215 -15.34 0.87 -3.27
CA HIS A 215 -14.31 1.80 -2.78
C HIS A 215 -13.05 1.07 -2.31
N LEU A 216 -13.20 0.03 -1.49
CA LEU A 216 -12.10 -0.76 -0.95
C LEU A 216 -11.36 -1.51 -2.07
N THR A 217 -12.09 -2.11 -3.01
CA THR A 217 -11.48 -2.80 -4.16
C THR A 217 -10.66 -1.82 -5.00
N CYS A 218 -11.23 -0.67 -5.35
CA CYS A 218 -10.52 0.32 -6.15
C CYS A 218 -9.32 0.91 -5.41
N ALA A 219 -9.44 1.17 -4.11
CA ALA A 219 -8.34 1.65 -3.28
C ALA A 219 -7.20 0.64 -3.20
N ALA A 220 -7.51 -0.66 -2.99
CA ALA A 220 -6.52 -1.72 -2.95
C ALA A 220 -5.80 -1.90 -4.30
N LEU A 221 -6.53 -1.84 -5.42
CA LEU A 221 -5.96 -1.87 -6.76
C LEU A 221 -5.05 -0.67 -7.04
N TRP A 222 -5.42 0.53 -6.60
CA TRP A 222 -4.63 1.74 -6.83
C TRP A 222 -3.37 1.76 -5.95
N ALA A 223 -3.51 1.59 -4.64
CA ALA A 223 -2.38 1.63 -3.69
C ALA A 223 -1.41 0.46 -3.94
N GLY A 224 -1.94 -0.76 -3.99
CA GLY A 224 -1.14 -1.96 -4.26
C GLY A 224 -0.55 -1.98 -5.66
N GLY A 225 -1.34 -1.58 -6.66
CA GLY A 225 -0.93 -1.55 -8.05
C GLY A 225 0.23 -0.58 -8.27
N LEU A 226 0.18 0.64 -7.71
CA LEU A 226 1.28 1.59 -7.86
C LEU A 226 2.57 1.05 -7.24
N LEU A 227 2.48 0.53 -6.01
CA LEU A 227 3.61 -0.04 -5.30
C LEU A 227 4.26 -1.16 -6.13
N HIS A 228 3.46 -2.10 -6.64
CA HIS A 228 3.98 -3.21 -7.44
C HIS A 228 4.50 -2.76 -8.81
N ALA A 229 3.83 -1.83 -9.49
CA ALA A 229 4.30 -1.26 -10.75
C ALA A 229 5.68 -0.63 -10.59
N LEU A 230 5.93 0.12 -9.51
CA LEU A 230 7.25 0.68 -9.21
C LEU A 230 8.31 -0.37 -8.86
N ARG A 231 7.92 -1.55 -8.35
CA ARG A 231 8.83 -2.68 -8.13
C ARG A 231 9.20 -3.36 -9.44
N VAL A 232 8.22 -3.56 -10.32
CA VAL A 232 8.41 -4.10 -11.68
C VAL A 232 9.31 -3.19 -12.50
N LEU A 233 9.04 -1.87 -12.53
CA LEU A 233 9.86 -0.89 -13.24
C LEU A 233 11.32 -0.88 -12.75
N ARG A 234 11.55 -1.00 -11.44
CA ARG A 234 12.90 -1.10 -10.85
C ARG A 234 13.64 -2.37 -11.27
N LEU A 235 12.93 -3.47 -11.48
CA LEU A 235 13.53 -4.72 -11.96
C LEU A 235 13.89 -4.62 -13.45
N TRP A 236 13.01 -4.06 -14.26
CA TRP A 236 13.18 -3.97 -15.72
C TRP A 236 14.20 -2.91 -16.13
N SER A 237 14.35 -1.84 -15.36
CA SER A 237 15.37 -0.83 -15.60
C SER A 237 16.79 -1.40 -15.50
N GLY A 238 17.03 -2.36 -14.61
CA GLY A 238 18.32 -3.06 -14.53
C GLY A 238 18.59 -3.97 -15.73
N ARG A 239 17.58 -4.27 -16.54
CA ARG A 239 17.63 -5.19 -17.70
C ARG A 239 17.55 -4.48 -19.05
N ARG A 240 17.57 -3.14 -19.07
CA ARG A 240 17.51 -2.28 -20.28
C ARG A 240 16.27 -2.50 -21.16
N ASP A 241 15.08 -2.68 -20.58
CA ASP A 241 13.80 -2.68 -21.32
C ASP A 241 12.92 -1.45 -20.99
N PRO A 242 13.29 -0.25 -21.49
CA PRO A 242 12.55 0.99 -21.20
C PRO A 242 11.19 1.06 -21.89
N ALA A 243 11.03 0.41 -23.05
CA ALA A 243 9.80 0.42 -23.83
C ALA A 243 8.69 -0.37 -23.13
N ALA A 244 8.98 -1.57 -22.62
CA ALA A 244 8.01 -2.34 -21.85
C ALA A 244 7.59 -1.61 -20.56
N GLY A 245 8.54 -0.94 -19.89
CA GLY A 245 8.26 -0.12 -18.71
C GLY A 245 7.29 1.03 -18.99
N ALA A 246 7.51 1.76 -20.09
CA ALA A 246 6.62 2.84 -20.52
C ALA A 246 5.22 2.32 -20.88
N ALA A 247 5.12 1.19 -21.57
CA ALA A 247 3.86 0.55 -21.95
C ALA A 247 3.05 0.11 -20.72
N LEU A 248 3.70 -0.56 -19.76
CA LEU A 248 3.07 -0.94 -18.48
C LEU A 248 2.53 0.28 -17.73
N LEU A 249 3.33 1.35 -17.66
CA LEU A 249 2.94 2.56 -16.95
C LEU A 249 1.80 3.31 -17.64
N GLY A 250 1.76 3.29 -18.96
CA GLY A 250 0.64 3.82 -19.75
C GLY A 250 -0.66 3.02 -19.57
N LEU A 251 -0.58 1.68 -19.51
CA LEU A 251 -1.71 0.81 -19.17
C LEU A 251 -2.21 1.09 -17.75
N TYR A 252 -1.30 1.10 -16.78
CA TYR A 252 -1.61 1.37 -15.38
C TYR A 252 -2.25 2.76 -15.21
N ALA A 253 -1.69 3.79 -15.85
CA ALA A 253 -2.22 5.16 -15.76
C ALA A 253 -3.66 5.28 -16.26
N ARG A 254 -4.03 4.56 -17.34
CA ARG A 254 -5.41 4.53 -17.84
C ARG A 254 -6.36 3.93 -16.81
N VAL A 255 -5.99 2.80 -16.21
CA VAL A 255 -6.79 2.17 -15.16
C VAL A 255 -6.86 3.05 -13.91
N ALA A 256 -5.75 3.67 -13.51
CA ALA A 256 -5.70 4.53 -12.33
C ALA A 256 -6.65 5.74 -12.41
N VAL A 257 -6.91 6.29 -13.61
CA VAL A 257 -7.92 7.34 -13.80
C VAL A 257 -9.33 6.82 -13.48
N VAL A 258 -9.67 5.61 -13.96
CA VAL A 258 -10.96 4.98 -13.67
C VAL A 258 -11.09 4.64 -12.19
N LEU A 259 -10.02 4.12 -11.57
CA LEU A 259 -9.99 3.84 -10.14
C LEU A 259 -10.20 5.11 -9.31
N LEU A 260 -9.53 6.22 -9.67
CA LEU A 260 -9.69 7.51 -8.98
C LEU A 260 -11.13 8.04 -9.12
N ALA A 261 -11.73 7.94 -10.30
CA ALA A 261 -13.11 8.35 -10.52
C ALA A 261 -14.08 7.51 -9.66
N ALA A 262 -13.91 6.19 -9.63
CA ALA A 262 -14.73 5.28 -8.83
C ALA A 262 -14.57 5.53 -7.32
N ILE A 263 -13.34 5.73 -6.83
CA ILE A 263 -13.05 6.07 -5.42
C ILE A 263 -13.70 7.40 -5.04
N THR A 264 -13.58 8.42 -5.90
CA THR A 264 -14.20 9.73 -5.67
C THR A 264 -15.72 9.62 -5.63
N ALA A 265 -16.33 8.96 -6.62
CA ALA A 265 -17.78 8.79 -6.67
C ALA A 265 -18.31 8.03 -5.43
N THR A 266 -17.71 6.87 -5.14
CA THR A 266 -18.11 6.06 -3.96
C THR A 266 -17.85 6.77 -2.64
N GLY A 267 -16.78 7.56 -2.55
CA GLY A 267 -16.46 8.39 -1.40
C GLY A 267 -17.49 9.50 -1.19
N VAL A 268 -17.82 10.26 -2.25
CA VAL A 268 -18.84 11.32 -2.21
C VAL A 268 -20.21 10.74 -1.83
N CYS A 269 -20.65 9.67 -2.49
CA CYS A 269 -21.91 9.01 -2.15
C CYS A 269 -21.93 8.50 -0.70
N SER A 270 -20.80 7.98 -0.20
CA SER A 270 -20.71 7.52 1.19
C SER A 270 -20.71 8.65 2.20
N SER A 271 -20.03 9.76 1.89
CA SER A 271 -20.05 10.97 2.71
C SER A 271 -21.44 11.57 2.78
N LEU A 272 -22.12 11.76 1.65
CA LEU A 272 -23.48 12.31 1.60
C LEU A 272 -24.50 11.44 2.34
N ARG A 273 -24.32 10.11 2.31
CA ARG A 273 -25.18 9.18 3.05
C ARG A 273 -24.99 9.28 4.57
N ARG A 274 -23.78 9.59 5.03
CA ARG A 274 -23.43 9.71 6.47
C ARG A 274 -23.59 11.14 7.00
N MET A 275 -23.35 12.14 6.16
CA MET A 275 -23.38 13.57 6.45
C MET A 275 -24.12 14.30 5.32
N PRO A 276 -25.44 14.48 5.47
CA PRO A 276 -26.25 15.17 4.46
C PRO A 276 -25.78 16.61 4.17
N PRO A 277 -26.04 17.16 2.97
CA PRO A 277 -25.50 18.46 2.53
C PRO A 277 -25.79 19.62 3.48
N GLU A 278 -26.95 19.59 4.16
CA GLU A 278 -27.39 20.62 5.08
C GLU A 278 -26.57 20.67 6.37
N THR A 279 -25.97 19.56 6.79
CA THR A 279 -25.14 19.47 8.01
C THR A 279 -23.65 19.30 7.72
N ILE A 280 -23.28 19.07 6.45
CA ILE A 280 -21.93 18.63 6.09
C ILE A 280 -20.85 19.61 6.56
N LEU A 281 -21.07 20.92 6.43
CA LEU A 281 -20.07 21.92 6.80
C LEU A 281 -19.80 21.95 8.31
N GLY A 282 -20.85 21.84 9.13
CA GLY A 282 -20.71 21.79 10.60
C GLY A 282 -20.12 20.47 11.07
N GLN A 283 -20.57 19.35 10.50
CA GLN A 283 -20.10 18.03 10.91
C GLN A 283 -18.66 17.74 10.47
N LEU A 284 -18.23 18.28 9.33
CA LEU A 284 -16.88 18.03 8.80
C LEU A 284 -15.78 18.60 9.70
N THR A 285 -16.04 19.72 10.39
CA THR A 285 -15.07 20.34 11.30
C THR A 285 -15.38 20.08 12.78
N GLY A 286 -16.66 19.89 13.13
CA GLY A 286 -17.11 19.70 14.50
C GLY A 286 -17.03 18.27 15.03
N THR A 287 -16.93 17.25 14.16
CA THR A 287 -16.85 15.83 14.57
C THR A 287 -15.49 15.22 14.28
N ALA A 288 -15.09 14.22 15.08
CA ALA A 288 -13.86 13.48 14.88
C ALA A 288 -13.83 12.77 13.53
N TYR A 289 -14.95 12.12 13.19
CA TYR A 289 -15.12 11.49 11.89
C TYR A 289 -14.95 12.50 10.74
N GLY A 290 -15.56 13.68 10.86
CA GLY A 290 -15.46 14.75 9.86
C GLY A 290 -14.03 15.20 9.63
N ARG A 291 -13.29 15.45 10.71
CA ARG A 291 -11.87 15.87 10.64
C ARG A 291 -10.99 14.80 10.00
N ALA A 292 -11.18 13.53 10.38
CA ALA A 292 -10.45 12.41 9.78
C ALA A 292 -10.83 12.20 8.30
N LEU A 293 -12.10 12.40 7.93
CA LEU A 293 -12.56 12.33 6.55
C LEU A 293 -11.92 13.44 5.70
N LEU A 294 -11.87 14.67 6.21
CA LEU A 294 -11.21 15.79 5.54
C LEU A 294 -9.71 15.50 5.31
N ALA A 295 -9.02 14.98 6.33
CA ALA A 295 -7.63 14.56 6.18
C ALA A 295 -7.47 13.49 5.09
N LYS A 296 -8.35 12.48 5.04
CA LYS A 296 -8.34 11.46 3.98
C LYS A 296 -8.54 12.06 2.59
N VAL A 297 -9.49 12.99 2.43
CA VAL A 297 -9.77 13.66 1.15
C VAL A 297 -8.56 14.46 0.69
N LEU A 298 -7.91 15.22 1.59
CA LEU A 298 -6.69 15.98 1.29
C LEU A 298 -5.56 15.04 0.84
N LEU A 299 -5.36 13.91 1.51
CA LEU A 299 -4.35 12.92 1.12
C LEU A 299 -4.62 12.33 -0.27
N VAL A 300 -5.88 12.03 -0.60
CA VAL A 300 -6.26 11.55 -1.94
C VAL A 300 -6.04 12.63 -3.01
N ALA A 301 -6.33 13.90 -2.71
CA ALA A 301 -6.06 15.01 -3.60
C ALA A 301 -4.55 15.18 -3.86
N VAL A 302 -3.73 15.10 -2.81
CA VAL A 302 -2.27 15.10 -2.91
C VAL A 302 -1.78 13.93 -3.76
N ALA A 303 -2.28 12.71 -3.52
CA ALA A 303 -1.94 11.54 -4.32
C ALA A 303 -2.30 11.73 -5.80
N ALA A 304 -3.49 12.27 -6.11
CA ALA A 304 -3.89 12.57 -7.48
C ALA A 304 -2.99 13.62 -8.14
N ALA A 305 -2.62 14.68 -7.42
CA ALA A 305 -1.70 15.72 -7.90
C ALA A 305 -0.30 15.15 -8.17
N LEU A 306 0.24 14.34 -7.26
CA LEU A 306 1.51 13.62 -7.43
C LEU A 306 1.47 12.69 -8.63
N ALA A 307 0.35 11.98 -8.83
CA ALA A 307 0.15 11.09 -9.97
C ALA A 307 0.16 11.87 -11.30
N VAL A 308 -0.51 13.02 -11.37
CA VAL A 308 -0.48 13.91 -12.55
C VAL A 308 0.93 14.46 -12.77
N TRP A 309 1.62 14.89 -11.71
CA TRP A 309 2.97 15.40 -11.80
C TRP A 309 3.96 14.33 -12.27
N ALA A 310 3.89 13.11 -11.72
CA ALA A 310 4.67 11.97 -12.16
C ALA A 310 4.48 11.72 -13.66
N ARG A 311 3.22 11.67 -14.11
CA ARG A 311 2.90 11.47 -15.54
C ARG A 311 3.44 12.58 -16.43
N ARG A 312 3.33 13.85 -16.02
CA ARG A 312 3.90 14.99 -16.75
C ARG A 312 5.43 14.93 -16.84
N ARG A 313 6.09 14.45 -15.77
CA ARG A 313 7.55 14.31 -15.73
C ARG A 313 8.02 13.14 -16.59
N LEU A 314 7.32 12.01 -16.54
CA LEU A 314 7.63 10.82 -17.34
C LEU A 314 7.52 11.09 -18.85
N ARG A 315 6.56 11.91 -19.29
CA ARG A 315 6.46 12.33 -20.70
C ARG A 315 7.64 13.18 -21.18
N ARG A 316 8.40 13.80 -20.27
CA ARG A 316 9.49 14.73 -20.59
C ARG A 316 10.88 14.17 -20.27
N ALA A 317 10.98 13.02 -19.62
CA ALA A 317 12.24 12.48 -19.13
C ALA A 317 12.88 11.51 -20.11
N ALA A 318 14.18 11.66 -20.34
CA ALA A 318 14.99 10.71 -21.12
C ALA A 318 15.25 9.39 -20.37
N ASP A 319 15.27 9.41 -19.04
CA ASP A 319 15.34 8.23 -18.17
C ASP A 319 14.09 8.12 -17.26
N PRO A 320 13.23 7.10 -17.45
CA PRO A 320 12.02 6.89 -16.65
C PRO A 320 12.26 6.74 -15.13
N LEU A 321 13.43 6.26 -14.70
CA LEU A 321 13.69 5.99 -13.28
C LEU A 321 13.91 7.24 -12.45
N THR A 322 14.63 8.23 -12.99
CA THR A 322 14.85 9.51 -12.32
C THR A 322 13.54 10.30 -12.21
N ALA A 323 12.59 10.05 -13.11
CA ALA A 323 11.25 10.62 -13.11
C ALA A 323 10.27 10.00 -12.10
N CYS A 324 10.60 8.86 -11.47
CA CYS A 324 9.70 8.15 -10.55
C CYS A 324 9.66 8.69 -9.11
N ALA A 325 10.43 9.73 -8.76
CA ALA A 325 10.38 10.34 -7.43
C ALA A 325 8.94 10.75 -6.97
N PRO A 326 8.14 11.47 -7.77
CA PRO A 326 6.74 11.77 -7.44
C PRO A 326 5.87 10.53 -7.26
N ALA A 327 6.08 9.47 -8.04
CA ALA A 327 5.34 8.22 -7.87
C ALA A 327 5.69 7.49 -6.56
N ARG A 328 6.92 7.63 -6.07
CA ARG A 328 7.31 7.12 -4.73
C ARG A 328 6.64 7.92 -3.62
N ALA A 329 6.53 9.24 -3.77
CA ALA A 329 5.78 10.08 -2.84
C ALA A 329 4.28 9.73 -2.87
N GLU A 330 3.72 9.44 -4.05
CA GLU A 330 2.33 9.00 -4.22
C GLU A 330 2.06 7.70 -3.44
N VAL A 331 2.98 6.72 -3.47
CA VAL A 331 2.86 5.52 -2.61
C VAL A 331 2.82 5.87 -1.13
N GLY A 332 3.63 6.83 -0.68
CA GLY A 332 3.61 7.32 0.71
C GLY A 332 2.26 7.95 1.08
N ALA A 333 1.72 8.80 0.21
CA ALA A 333 0.41 9.43 0.39
C ALA A 333 -0.74 8.40 0.43
N LEU A 334 -0.70 7.40 -0.46
CA LEU A 334 -1.67 6.30 -0.47
C LEU A 334 -1.56 5.42 0.78
N GLY A 335 -0.34 5.15 1.26
CA GLY A 335 -0.10 4.47 2.53
C GLY A 335 -0.69 5.24 3.72
N LEU A 336 -0.52 6.56 3.75
CA LEU A 336 -1.14 7.42 4.76
C LEU A 336 -2.68 7.40 4.66
N ALA A 337 -3.24 7.44 3.44
CA ALA A 337 -4.69 7.36 3.24
C ALA A 337 -5.27 6.01 3.71
N VAL A 338 -4.52 4.91 3.58
CA VAL A 338 -4.87 3.60 4.16
C VAL A 338 -4.86 3.66 5.70
N ALA A 339 -3.84 4.27 6.31
CA ALA A 339 -3.79 4.45 7.76
C ALA A 339 -4.95 5.30 8.29
N VAL A 340 -5.25 6.43 7.65
CA VAL A 340 -6.41 7.26 8.00
C VAL A 340 -7.73 6.51 7.77
N SER A 341 -7.80 5.59 6.80
CA SER A 341 -8.97 4.72 6.62
C SER A 341 -9.14 3.76 7.81
N GLY A 342 -8.06 3.22 8.37
CA GLY A 342 -8.10 2.44 9.61
C GLY A 342 -8.60 3.26 10.80
N VAL A 343 -8.11 4.50 10.96
CA VAL A 343 -8.59 5.44 11.98
C VAL A 343 -10.09 5.71 11.84
N LEU A 344 -10.56 6.01 10.63
CA LEU A 344 -11.98 6.26 10.36
C LEU A 344 -12.90 5.11 10.76
N THR A 345 -12.42 3.87 10.71
CA THR A 345 -13.20 2.70 11.14
C THR A 345 -13.29 2.52 12.65
N ALA A 346 -12.48 3.24 13.42
CA ALA A 346 -12.47 3.21 14.88
C ALA A 346 -13.11 4.47 15.52
N LEU A 347 -13.50 5.45 14.71
CA LEU A 347 -14.14 6.69 15.17
C LEU A 347 -15.66 6.53 15.27
N PRO A 348 -16.31 7.26 16.19
CA PRO A 348 -17.77 7.29 16.26
C PRO A 348 -18.34 7.82 14.95
N LEU A 349 -19.45 7.22 14.51
CA LEU A 349 -20.19 7.74 13.37
C LEU A 349 -20.85 9.08 13.76
N PRO A 350 -20.97 10.03 12.82
CA PRO A 350 -21.76 11.24 13.02
C PRO A 350 -23.25 10.86 13.04
N ILE A 351 -23.79 10.49 14.21
CA ILE A 351 -25.21 10.11 14.35
C ILE A 351 -26.03 11.36 14.71
N ARG A 352 -27.21 11.48 14.10
CA ARG A 352 -28.24 12.44 14.52
C ARG A 352 -28.80 11.97 15.87
N TRP A 353 -28.88 12.87 16.84
CA TRP A 353 -29.91 12.81 17.87
C TRP A 353 -31.16 13.49 17.28
#